data_AF-A0A3D3Q5U4-F1
#
_entry.id   AF-A0A3D3Q5U4-F1
#
_cell.length_a   1.000
_cell.length_b   1.000
_cell.length_c   1.000
_cell.angle_alpha   90.00
_cell.angle_beta   90.00
_cell.angle_gamma   90.00
#
_symmetry.space_group_name_H-M   'P 1'
#
loop_
_entity.id
_entity.type
_entity.pdbx_description
1 polymer ?
#
loop_
_entity_poly.entity_id
_entity_poly.type
_entity_poly.pdbx_seq_one_letter_code
_entity_poly.pdbx_strand_id
1 'polypeptide(L)'
;MTGKVVRTLLLVLAVSAAVVGLWAQFAPLSFYRSFPLHGHAWVGADGPYNEHLIRDVGGLNLALALLSVTAAVRLSRSLVRVAAGAWLAYGVPHVIYHALHIKLHGAFDLAGELGLLIGGVVMAVVVLAMSGGVVSSGPEAPATPG
;
A
#
# COMPACT_ATOMS: atom_id res chain seq x y z
N MET A 1 0.55 -23.84 -1.38
CA MET A 1 1.40 -22.87 -0.65
C MET A 1 1.23 -21.44 -1.16
N THR A 2 1.17 -21.21 -2.48
CA THR A 2 1.03 -19.90 -3.12
C THR A 2 -0.09 -19.01 -2.56
N GLY A 3 -1.30 -19.55 -2.36
CA GLY A 3 -2.42 -18.77 -1.80
C GLY A 3 -2.19 -18.26 -0.38
N LYS A 4 -1.46 -19.00 0.47
CA LYS A 4 -1.11 -18.55 1.83
C LYS A 4 -0.11 -17.39 1.77
N VAL A 5 0.91 -17.50 0.92
CA VAL A 5 1.91 -16.42 0.73
C VAL A 5 1.25 -15.15 0.19
N VAL A 6 0.45 -15.25 -0.88
CA VAL A 6 -0.27 -14.10 -1.46
C VAL A 6 -1.18 -13.44 -0.42
N ARG A 7 -1.92 -14.24 0.36
CA ARG A 7 -2.76 -13.72 1.45
C ARG A 7 -1.93 -12.96 2.49
N THR A 8 -0.83 -13.54 2.96
CA THR A 8 0.04 -12.89 3.94
C THR A 8 0.59 -11.57 3.42
N LEU A 9 1.11 -11.53 2.19
CA LEU A 9 1.64 -10.30 1.59
C LEU A 9 0.57 -9.22 1.44
N LEU A 10 -0.64 -9.59 0.99
CA LEU A 10 -1.78 -8.66 0.90
C LEU A 10 -2.18 -8.11 2.27
N LEU A 11 -2.13 -8.93 3.33
CA LEU A 11 -2.43 -8.48 4.70
C LEU A 11 -1.34 -7.55 5.25
N VAL A 12 -0.06 -7.81 4.95
CA VAL A 12 1.04 -6.90 5.33
C VAL A 12 0.87 -5.55 4.65
N LEU A 13 0.59 -5.55 3.34
CA LEU A 13 0.28 -4.34 2.58
C LEU A 13 -0.95 -3.60 3.17
N ALA A 14 -2.01 -4.35 3.51
CA ALA A 14 -3.21 -3.77 4.11
C ALA A 14 -2.93 -3.10 5.46
N VAL A 15 -2.16 -3.74 6.33
CA VAL A 15 -1.78 -3.18 7.65
C VAL A 15 -0.94 -1.91 7.46
N SER A 16 0.04 -1.95 6.55
CA SER A 16 0.86 -0.77 6.23
C SER A 16 0.00 0.41 5.78
N ALA A 17 -0.90 0.17 4.83
CA ALA A 17 -1.82 1.19 4.33
C ALA A 17 -2.81 1.66 5.40
N ALA A 18 -3.30 0.78 6.27
CA ALA A 18 -4.18 1.15 7.36
C ALA A 18 -3.48 2.05 8.39
N VAL A 19 -2.23 1.77 8.74
CA VAL A 19 -1.44 2.62 9.67
C VAL A 19 -1.29 4.03 9.10
N VAL A 20 -0.84 4.15 7.84
CA VAL A 20 -0.70 5.45 7.16
C VAL A 20 -2.07 6.13 7.02
N GLY A 21 -3.05 5.40 6.51
CA GLY A 21 -4.38 5.90 6.18
C GLY A 21 -5.15 6.42 7.39
N LEU A 22 -5.20 5.65 8.48
CA LEU A 22 -5.90 6.04 9.71
C LEU A 22 -5.24 7.26 10.35
N TRP A 23 -3.90 7.29 10.41
CA TRP A 23 -3.19 8.40 11.04
C TRP A 23 -3.33 9.69 10.22
N ALA A 24 -3.08 9.65 8.92
CA ALA A 24 -3.22 10.81 8.05
C ALA A 24 -4.66 11.33 7.97
N GLN A 25 -5.66 10.45 7.99
CA GLN A 25 -7.07 10.86 7.93
C GLN A 25 -7.56 11.53 9.21
N PHE A 26 -7.28 10.92 10.37
CA PHE A 26 -7.91 11.30 11.63
C PHE A 26 -7.03 12.15 12.54
N ALA A 27 -5.71 12.16 12.33
CA ALA A 27 -4.76 13.01 13.04
C ALA A 27 -3.71 13.62 12.10
N PRO A 28 -4.12 14.40 11.07
CA PRO A 28 -3.26 14.85 9.98
C PRO A 28 -2.07 15.71 10.43
N LEU A 29 -2.26 16.58 11.44
CA LEU A 29 -1.16 17.39 11.97
C LEU A 29 -0.11 16.54 12.71
N SER A 30 -0.56 15.51 13.42
CA SER A 30 0.34 14.57 14.10
C SER A 30 1.10 13.72 13.08
N PHE A 31 0.41 13.23 12.05
CA PHE A 31 1.03 12.50 10.93
C PHE A 31 2.13 13.34 10.26
N TYR A 32 1.83 14.58 9.90
CA TYR A 32 2.79 15.50 9.29
C TYR A 32 4.05 15.73 10.12
N ARG A 33 3.90 15.85 11.45
CA ARG A 33 5.00 16.18 12.36
C ARG A 33 5.80 14.97 12.84
N SER A 34 5.25 13.76 12.73
CA SER A 34 5.75 12.63 13.51
C SER A 34 5.66 11.29 12.79
N PHE A 35 5.22 11.25 11.54
CA PHE A 35 5.35 10.03 10.73
C PHE A 35 6.80 9.86 10.26
N PRO A 36 7.41 8.66 10.39
CA PRO A 36 6.78 7.40 10.84
C PRO A 36 6.82 7.19 12.35
N LEU A 37 7.71 7.90 13.04
CA LEU A 37 7.85 7.91 14.50
C LEU A 37 8.23 9.32 14.96
N HIS A 38 7.99 9.63 16.24
CA HIS A 38 8.37 10.93 16.82
C HIS A 38 9.85 11.22 16.59
N GLY A 39 10.16 12.45 16.16
CA GLY A 39 11.52 12.90 15.84
C GLY A 39 11.97 12.62 14.40
N HIS A 40 11.18 11.87 13.63
CA HIS A 40 11.49 11.50 12.24
C HIS A 40 10.43 12.05 11.30
N ALA A 41 10.27 13.37 11.21
CA ALA A 41 9.18 14.02 10.45
C ALA A 41 9.36 13.89 8.92
N TRP A 42 9.19 12.69 8.37
CA TRP A 42 9.44 12.40 6.96
C TRP A 42 8.55 13.24 6.05
N VAL A 43 7.25 13.28 6.35
CA VAL A 43 6.26 14.07 5.60
C VAL A 43 6.52 15.57 5.70
N GLY A 44 6.87 16.05 6.89
CA GLY A 44 7.09 17.48 7.14
C GLY A 44 8.37 18.04 6.51
N ALA A 45 9.31 17.18 6.10
CA ALA A 45 10.52 17.62 5.41
C ALA A 45 10.24 18.05 3.96
N ASP A 46 9.16 17.57 3.37
CA ASP A 46 8.89 17.68 1.93
C ASP A 46 8.08 18.93 1.52
N GLY A 47 7.71 19.75 2.50
CA GLY A 47 7.04 21.03 2.24
C GLY A 47 6.13 21.50 3.36
N PRO A 48 5.48 22.66 3.20
CA PRO A 48 4.58 23.22 4.19
C PRO A 48 3.32 22.37 4.41
N TYR A 49 2.78 22.41 5.63
CA TYR A 49 1.57 21.68 6.01
C TYR A 49 0.36 22.05 5.14
N ASN A 50 -0.26 21.04 4.56
CA ASN A 50 -1.55 21.14 3.88
C ASN A 50 -2.47 20.00 4.35
N GLU A 51 -3.45 20.36 5.18
CA GLU A 51 -4.37 19.40 5.79
C GLU A 51 -5.20 18.61 4.77
N HIS A 52 -5.60 19.26 3.67
CA HIS A 52 -6.38 18.61 2.61
C HIS A 52 -5.57 17.51 1.94
N LEU A 53 -4.34 17.84 1.49
CA LEU A 53 -3.46 16.86 0.85
C LEU A 53 -3.11 15.68 1.77
N ILE A 54 -2.89 15.93 3.07
CA ILE A 54 -2.63 14.85 4.01
C ILE A 54 -3.85 13.94 4.17
N ARG A 55 -5.05 14.50 4.22
CA ARG A 55 -6.28 13.68 4.24
C ARG A 55 -6.51 12.94 2.92
N ASP A 56 -6.14 13.50 1.78
CA ASP A 56 -6.20 12.78 0.50
C ASP A 56 -5.26 11.56 0.50
N VAL A 57 -4.05 11.70 1.05
CA VAL A 57 -3.13 10.58 1.29
C VAL A 57 -3.76 9.57 2.26
N GLY A 58 -4.44 10.04 3.30
CA GLY A 58 -5.20 9.23 4.26
C GLY A 58 -6.27 8.38 3.56
N GLY A 59 -7.16 9.02 2.81
CA GLY A 59 -8.23 8.38 2.05
C GLY A 59 -7.71 7.38 1.02
N LEU A 60 -6.67 7.73 0.27
CA LEU A 60 -6.03 6.84 -0.71
C LEU A 60 -5.49 5.55 -0.04
N ASN A 61 -4.78 5.70 1.08
CA ASN A 61 -4.24 4.54 1.80
C ASN A 61 -5.35 3.70 2.45
N LEU A 62 -6.43 4.30 2.97
CA LEU A 62 -7.59 3.54 3.44
C LEU A 62 -8.27 2.74 2.31
N ALA A 63 -8.36 3.31 1.10
CA ALA A 63 -8.87 2.60 -0.07
C ALA A 63 -7.97 1.42 -0.47
N LEU A 64 -6.64 1.59 -0.47
CA LEU A 64 -5.68 0.50 -0.70
C LEU A 64 -5.77 -0.59 0.37
N ALA A 65 -5.93 -0.21 1.64
CA ALA A 65 -6.12 -1.16 2.74
C ALA A 65 -7.38 -2.02 2.52
N LEU A 66 -8.52 -1.37 2.20
CA LEU A 66 -9.78 -2.06 1.91
C LEU A 66 -9.64 -3.02 0.71
N LEU A 67 -9.02 -2.56 -0.38
CA LEU A 67 -8.77 -3.37 -1.57
C LEU A 67 -7.92 -4.60 -1.24
N SER A 68 -6.83 -4.42 -0.50
CA SER A 68 -5.92 -5.49 -0.08
C SER A 68 -6.58 -6.50 0.86
N VAL A 69 -7.37 -6.07 1.85
CA VAL A 69 -8.14 -6.98 2.71
C VAL A 69 -9.14 -7.77 1.88
N THR A 70 -9.87 -7.12 0.98
CA THR A 70 -10.85 -7.79 0.12
C THR A 70 -10.18 -8.83 -0.77
N ALA A 71 -9.03 -8.51 -1.36
CA ALA A 71 -8.22 -9.43 -2.16
C ALA A 71 -7.69 -10.61 -1.32
N ALA A 72 -7.25 -10.36 -0.08
CA ALA A 72 -6.74 -11.38 0.84
C ALA A 72 -7.83 -12.37 1.31
N VAL A 73 -9.06 -11.87 1.50
CA VAL A 73 -10.23 -12.67 1.89
C VAL A 73 -10.75 -13.50 0.71
N ARG A 74 -10.99 -12.85 -0.43
CA ARG A 74 -11.62 -13.48 -1.61
C ARG A 74 -10.66 -14.36 -2.39
N LEU A 75 -9.37 -14.01 -2.45
CA LEU A 75 -8.33 -14.68 -3.24
C LEU A 75 -8.82 -15.04 -4.66
N SER A 76 -9.56 -14.16 -5.32
CA SER A 76 -9.84 -14.31 -6.74
C SER A 76 -8.66 -13.78 -7.54
N ARG A 77 -8.24 -14.50 -8.58
CA ARG A 77 -7.07 -14.10 -9.40
C ARG A 77 -7.20 -12.67 -9.96
N SER A 78 -8.39 -12.28 -10.42
CA SER A 78 -8.63 -10.94 -10.95
C SER A 78 -8.44 -9.86 -9.88
N LEU A 79 -9.03 -10.04 -8.70
CA LEU A 79 -8.94 -9.06 -7.61
C LEU A 79 -7.51 -8.97 -7.06
N VAL A 80 -6.80 -10.09 -6.94
CA VAL A 80 -5.38 -10.09 -6.53
C VAL A 80 -4.52 -9.30 -7.52
N ARG A 81 -4.75 -9.47 -8.83
CA ARG A 81 -4.02 -8.71 -9.86
C ARG A 81 -4.34 -7.23 -9.82
N VAL A 82 -5.60 -6.87 -9.64
CA VAL A 82 -6.03 -5.47 -9.49
C VAL A 82 -5.40 -4.85 -8.24
N ALA A 83 -5.41 -5.55 -7.11
CA ALA A 83 -4.77 -5.07 -5.89
C ALA A 83 -3.26 -4.85 -6.09
N ALA A 84 -2.55 -5.82 -6.67
CA ALA A 84 -1.13 -5.66 -6.98
C ALA A 84 -0.88 -4.50 -7.96
N GLY A 85 -1.70 -4.37 -9.00
CA GLY A 85 -1.62 -3.25 -9.96
C GLY A 85 -1.84 -1.89 -9.30
N ALA A 86 -2.81 -1.77 -8.40
CA ALA A 86 -3.07 -0.53 -7.64
C ALA A 86 -1.87 -0.16 -6.74
N TRP A 87 -1.29 -1.14 -6.05
CA TRP A 87 -0.08 -0.94 -5.26
C TRP A 87 1.13 -0.50 -6.10
N LEU A 88 1.29 -1.04 -7.31
CA LEU A 88 2.37 -0.61 -8.21
C LEU A 88 2.12 0.79 -8.78
N ALA A 89 0.88 1.10 -9.16
CA ALA A 89 0.50 2.42 -9.65
C ALA A 89 0.71 3.51 -8.60
N TYR A 90 0.46 3.21 -7.32
CA TYR A 90 0.76 4.10 -6.21
C TYR A 90 2.25 4.12 -5.85
N GLY A 91 2.87 2.95 -5.66
CA GLY A 91 4.19 2.81 -5.06
C GLY A 91 5.35 3.15 -6.00
N VAL A 92 5.25 2.83 -7.31
CA VAL A 92 6.37 3.06 -8.24
C VAL A 92 6.65 4.56 -8.43
N PRO A 93 5.67 5.42 -8.76
CA PRO A 93 5.91 6.86 -8.84
C PRO A 93 6.42 7.44 -7.52
N HIS A 94 5.93 6.93 -6.38
CA HIS A 94 6.32 7.37 -5.06
C HIS A 94 7.79 7.04 -4.73
N VAL A 95 8.25 5.81 -5.02
CA VAL A 95 9.66 5.43 -4.90
C VAL A 95 10.54 6.31 -5.78
N ILE A 96 10.13 6.54 -7.04
CA ILE A 96 10.88 7.38 -7.98
C ILE A 96 11.02 8.80 -7.43
N TYR A 97 9.94 9.36 -6.87
CA TYR A 97 9.97 10.68 -6.25
C TYR A 97 11.04 10.76 -5.14
N HIS A 98 10.98 9.90 -4.13
CA HIS A 98 11.96 9.95 -3.02
C HIS A 98 13.39 9.63 -3.47
N ALA A 99 13.56 8.73 -4.44
CA ALA A 99 14.88 8.45 -5.02
C ALA A 99 15.48 9.66 -5.75
N LEU A 100 14.66 10.61 -6.20
CA LEU A 100 15.10 11.86 -6.81
C LEU A 100 15.22 13.01 -5.79
N HIS A 101 14.61 12.88 -4.61
CA HIS A 101 14.56 13.90 -3.54
C HIS A 101 15.34 13.48 -2.28
N ILE A 102 16.46 12.79 -2.46
CA ILE A 102 17.28 12.20 -1.38
C ILE A 102 17.88 13.19 -0.35
N LYS A 103 17.84 14.50 -0.63
CA LYS A 103 18.47 15.53 0.22
C LYS A 103 17.58 16.02 1.37
N LEU A 104 16.35 15.53 1.47
CA LEU A 104 15.39 15.95 2.49
C LEU A 104 15.69 15.35 3.88
N HIS A 105 16.48 14.27 3.93
CA HIS A 105 16.66 13.46 5.13
C HIS A 105 18.11 13.13 5.43
N GLY A 106 18.40 12.87 6.71
CA GLY A 106 19.64 12.20 7.10
C GLY A 106 19.69 10.76 6.56
N ALA A 107 20.89 10.17 6.49
CA ALA A 107 21.09 8.86 5.85
C ALA A 107 20.21 7.73 6.45
N PHE A 108 19.97 7.75 7.75
CA PHE A 108 19.13 6.76 8.42
C PHE A 108 17.66 6.86 8.00
N ASP A 109 17.11 8.07 8.02
CA ASP A 109 15.73 8.35 7.63
C ASP A 109 15.49 8.06 6.15
N LEU A 110 16.42 8.47 5.28
CA LEU A 110 16.37 8.16 3.85
C LEU A 110 16.36 6.64 3.59
N ALA A 111 17.21 5.88 4.30
CA ALA A 111 17.27 4.43 4.14
C ALA A 111 15.98 3.76 4.64
N GLY A 112 15.40 4.24 5.75
CA GLY A 112 14.14 3.77 6.28
C GLY A 112 12.98 4.04 5.30
N GLU A 113 12.90 5.25 4.76
CA GLU A 113 11.87 5.67 3.83
C GLU A 113 11.92 4.86 2.54
N LEU A 114 13.07 4.84 1.86
CA LEU A 114 13.24 4.07 0.64
C LEU A 114 13.04 2.57 0.89
N GLY A 115 13.49 2.04 2.03
CA GLY A 115 13.31 0.65 2.40
C GLY A 115 11.84 0.25 2.51
N LEU A 116 11.01 1.08 3.17
CA LEU A 116 9.57 0.84 3.30
C LEU A 116 8.86 0.95 1.95
N LEU A 117 9.18 1.98 1.16
CA LEU A 117 8.56 2.20 -0.16
C LEU A 117 8.92 1.07 -1.15
N ILE A 118 10.21 0.73 -1.26
CA ILE A 118 10.68 -0.37 -2.12
C ILE A 118 10.11 -1.70 -1.63
N GLY A 119 10.05 -1.94 -0.32
CA GLY A 119 9.45 -3.12 0.27
C GLY A 119 8.00 -3.32 -0.18
N GLY A 120 7.19 -2.26 -0.15
CA GLY A 120 5.81 -2.29 -0.64
C GLY A 120 5.71 -2.66 -2.13
N VAL A 121 6.56 -2.04 -2.97
CA VAL A 121 6.62 -2.34 -4.42
C VAL A 121 7.03 -3.80 -4.65
N VAL A 122 8.07 -4.29 -3.97
CA VAL A 122 8.54 -5.68 -4.09
C VAL A 122 7.43 -6.66 -3.69
N MET A 123 6.73 -6.42 -2.59
CA MET A 123 5.60 -7.25 -2.19
C MET A 123 4.50 -7.28 -3.25
N ALA A 124 4.17 -6.14 -3.85
CA ALA A 124 3.18 -6.06 -4.93
C ALA A 124 3.63 -6.82 -6.19
N VAL A 125 4.91 -6.73 -6.59
CA VAL A 125 5.49 -7.53 -7.69
C VAL A 125 5.39 -9.02 -7.39
N VAL A 126 5.74 -9.45 -6.18
CA VAL A 126 5.65 -10.86 -5.77
C VAL A 126 4.21 -11.35 -5.80
N VAL A 127 3.25 -10.56 -5.28
CA VAL A 127 1.82 -10.89 -5.36
C VAL A 127 1.37 -11.03 -6.81
N LEU A 128 1.78 -10.13 -7.70
CA LEU A 128 1.43 -10.18 -9.12
C LEU A 128 2.00 -11.43 -9.80
N ALA A 129 3.29 -11.71 -9.59
CA ALA A 129 3.98 -12.87 -10.15
C ALA A 129 3.35 -14.19 -9.66
N MET A 130 2.95 -14.25 -8.40
CA MET A 130 2.33 -15.43 -7.79
C MET A 130 0.82 -15.56 -8.06
N SER A 131 0.18 -14.56 -8.69
CA SER A 131 -1.27 -14.56 -8.96
C SER A 131 -1.73 -15.73 -9.84
N GLY A 132 -0.84 -16.32 -10.63
CA GLY A 132 -1.11 -17.54 -11.42
C GLY A 132 -1.48 -18.75 -10.57
N GLY A 133 -1.00 -18.85 -9.33
CA GLY A 133 -1.35 -19.96 -8.42
C GLY A 133 -2.58 -19.71 -7.55
N VAL A 134 -3.30 -18.60 -7.76
CA VAL A 134 -4.52 -18.23 -7.04
C VAL A 134 -5.75 -18.73 -7.81
N VAL A 135 -6.71 -19.32 -7.10
CA VAL A 135 -7.93 -19.91 -7.67
C VAL A 135 -8.71 -18.86 -8.48
N SER A 136 -9.09 -19.20 -9.72
CA SER A 136 -10.08 -18.41 -10.45
C SER A 136 -11.47 -18.81 -9.97
N SER A 137 -12.15 -17.92 -9.26
CA SER A 137 -13.61 -17.97 -9.21
C SER A 137 -14.11 -17.62 -10.61
N GLY A 138 -14.28 -18.64 -11.46
CA GLY A 138 -14.96 -18.49 -12.76
C GLY A 138 -16.42 -18.08 -12.55
N PRO A 139 -17.10 -17.54 -13.57
CA PRO A 139 -18.53 -17.25 -13.47
C PRO A 139 -19.28 -18.53 -13.10
N GLU A 140 -20.10 -18.45 -12.05
CA GLU A 140 -21.02 -19.50 -11.65
C GLU A 140 -21.89 -19.84 -12.87
N ALA A 141 -21.81 -21.08 -13.34
CA ALA A 141 -22.59 -21.53 -14.49
C ALA A 141 -24.08 -21.27 -14.20
N PRO A 142 -24.86 -20.75 -15.18
CA PRO A 142 -26.26 -20.48 -14.94
C PRO A 142 -26.94 -21.79 -14.52
N ALA A 143 -27.63 -21.76 -13.37
CA ALA A 143 -28.42 -22.87 -12.89
C ALA A 143 -29.36 -23.31 -14.01
N THR A 144 -29.22 -24.55 -14.47
CA THR A 144 -30.10 -25.14 -15.46
C THR A 144 -31.50 -25.25 -14.84
N PRO A 145 -32.54 -24.64 -15.44
CA PRO A 145 -33.91 -24.94 -15.07
C PRO A 145 -34.19 -26.39 -15.46
N GLY A 146 -34.57 -27.22 -14.49
CA GLY A 146 -35.16 -28.54 -14.70
C GLY A 146 -36.66 -28.46 -14.90
#